data_AF-A0A3N2RWI5-F1
#
_entry.id   AF-A0A3N2RWI5-F1
#
_cell.length_a   1.000
_cell.length_b   1.000
_cell.length_c   1.000
_cell.angle_alpha   90.00
_cell.angle_beta   90.00
_cell.angle_gamma   90.00
#
_symmetry.space_group_name_H-M   'P 1'
#
loop_
_entity.id
_entity.type
_entity.pdbx_description
1 polymer ?
#
loop_
_entity_poly.entity_id
_entity_poly.type
_entity_poly.pdbx_seq_one_letter_code
_entity_poly.pdbx_strand_id
1 'polypeptide(L)'
;MQRVKPTHLLVISIMFRPERVLHILRLGGEDILMRFSITNQALYASDLEFGTSLPSDVVEITKDEADLLYLAVNSGCYVYAVDGVLTASIARPDKYHSWDSEKNCWVMTDEAAAQKSQDAVALAGQQKTTLRLVADAEIEWRQDAVGAGIATEEETVALAEWKKYRVLLMRVDTAAPDWPTPPATQAS
;
A
#
# COMPACT_ATOMS: atom_id res chain seq x y z
N MET A 1 45.07 -24.79 5.81
CA MET A 1 44.26 -23.58 6.12
C MET A 1 43.71 -23.04 4.81
N GLN A 2 42.43 -23.28 4.52
CA GLN A 2 41.77 -22.73 3.34
C GLN A 2 40.39 -22.26 3.78
N ARG A 3 40.18 -20.94 3.74
CA ARG A 3 38.88 -20.30 3.99
C ARG A 3 37.93 -20.68 2.86
N VAL A 4 36.78 -21.24 3.19
CA VAL A 4 35.65 -21.35 2.26
C VAL A 4 34.49 -20.55 2.88
N LYS A 5 34.06 -19.51 2.17
CA LYS A 5 32.90 -18.69 2.53
C LYS A 5 31.61 -19.50 2.25
N PRO A 6 30.59 -19.48 3.12
CA PRO A 6 29.23 -19.83 2.71
C PRO A 6 28.60 -18.56 2.11
N THR A 7 28.71 -18.34 0.79
CA THR A 7 27.72 -18.68 -0.24
C THR A 7 26.28 -18.63 0.26
N HIS A 8 25.56 -17.58 -0.18
CA HIS A 8 24.15 -17.33 0.04
C HIS A 8 23.29 -18.58 -0.22
N LEU A 9 22.61 -19.06 0.82
CA LEU A 9 21.53 -20.03 0.68
C LEU A 9 20.24 -19.26 0.50
N LEU A 10 19.68 -19.40 -0.70
CA LEU A 10 18.41 -18.87 -1.16
C LEU A 10 17.30 -19.25 -0.17
N VAL A 11 16.79 -18.28 0.58
CA VAL A 11 15.51 -18.44 1.28
C VAL A 11 14.45 -18.49 0.19
N ILE A 12 13.90 -19.68 -0.09
CA ILE A 12 12.69 -19.82 -0.90
C ILE A 12 11.53 -19.35 -0.03
N SER A 13 11.39 -18.02 0.09
CA SER A 13 10.09 -17.43 0.36
C SER A 13 9.24 -17.76 -0.84
N ILE A 14 8.26 -18.65 -0.66
CA ILE A 14 7.23 -18.84 -1.69
C ILE A 14 6.34 -17.59 -1.64
N MET A 15 6.83 -16.53 -2.29
CA MET A 15 6.03 -15.38 -2.68
C MET A 15 5.14 -15.90 -3.81
N PHE A 16 3.97 -16.42 -3.45
CA PHE A 16 3.00 -16.97 -4.40
C PHE A 16 2.49 -15.85 -5.31
N ARG A 17 2.97 -15.84 -6.56
CA ARG A 17 2.47 -14.99 -7.64
C ARG A 17 1.02 -15.37 -8.00
N PRO A 18 0.17 -14.42 -8.41
CA PRO A 18 -1.28 -14.60 -8.55
C PRO A 18 -1.74 -15.40 -9.79
N GLU A 19 -0.85 -16.11 -10.52
CA GLU A 19 -1.21 -16.75 -11.80
C GLU A 19 -0.90 -18.25 -11.90
N ARG A 20 -0.83 -18.98 -10.78
CA ARG A 20 -0.83 -20.45 -10.84
C ARG A 20 -2.09 -21.02 -10.22
N VAL A 21 -3.06 -21.26 -11.09
CA VAL A 21 -4.19 -22.18 -10.86
C VAL A 21 -3.62 -23.48 -10.29
N LEU A 22 -3.98 -23.78 -9.04
CA LEU A 22 -3.65 -25.03 -8.39
C LEU A 22 -4.27 -26.17 -9.22
N HIS A 23 -3.45 -26.96 -9.92
CA HIS A 23 -3.89 -28.21 -10.52
C HIS A 23 -4.19 -29.18 -9.37
N ILE A 24 -5.44 -29.19 -8.91
CA ILE A 24 -5.94 -30.14 -7.92
C ILE A 24 -6.04 -31.50 -8.60
N LEU A 25 -5.06 -32.38 -8.36
CA LEU A 25 -5.24 -33.81 -8.58
C LEU A 25 -6.30 -34.28 -7.58
N ARG A 26 -7.48 -34.57 -8.10
CA ARG A 26 -8.58 -35.24 -7.41
C ARG A 26 -8.16 -36.69 -7.14
N LEU A 27 -7.47 -36.92 -6.02
CA LEU A 27 -7.38 -38.24 -5.41
C LEU A 27 -8.33 -38.26 -4.21
N GLY A 28 -9.13 -39.33 -4.13
CA GLY A 28 -10.40 -39.35 -3.42
C GLY A 28 -10.30 -39.36 -1.89
N GLY A 29 -11.40 -38.91 -1.27
CA GLY A 29 -12.02 -39.61 -0.15
C GLY A 29 -11.42 -39.48 1.25
N GLU A 30 -10.38 -38.67 1.47
CA GLU A 30 -9.93 -38.31 2.82
C GLU A 30 -9.88 -36.79 2.96
N ASP A 31 -10.43 -36.26 4.05
CA ASP A 31 -10.35 -34.83 4.38
C ASP A 31 -8.86 -34.45 4.48
N ILE A 32 -8.36 -33.72 3.48
CA ILE A 32 -6.98 -33.24 3.48
C ILE A 32 -6.87 -32.21 4.61
N LEU A 33 -6.26 -32.64 5.72
CA LEU A 33 -5.94 -31.79 6.85
C LEU A 33 -4.86 -30.79 6.43
N MET A 34 -5.04 -29.53 6.79
CA MET A 34 -4.06 -28.47 6.57
C MET A 34 -3.53 -28.00 7.92
N ARG A 35 -2.43 -27.25 7.92
CA ARG A 35 -1.87 -26.61 9.11
C ARG A 35 -1.74 -25.12 8.85
N PHE A 36 -2.02 -24.30 9.85
CA PHE A 36 -1.84 -22.85 9.78
C PHE A 36 -0.87 -22.38 10.87
N SER A 37 0.17 -21.64 10.49
CA SER A 37 1.06 -20.96 11.44
C SER A 37 0.59 -19.52 11.64
N ILE A 38 0.34 -19.15 12.89
CA ILE A 38 -0.06 -17.79 13.29
C ILE A 38 1.10 -16.81 13.08
N THR A 39 2.31 -17.19 13.42
CA THR A 39 3.51 -16.35 13.32
C THR A 39 3.84 -16.05 11.86
N ASN A 40 3.77 -17.07 11.00
CA ASN A 40 4.09 -16.92 9.59
C ASN A 40 2.90 -16.46 8.74
N GLN A 41 1.68 -16.46 9.29
CA GLN A 41 0.43 -16.21 8.55
C GLN A 41 0.35 -17.08 7.28
N ALA A 42 0.66 -18.37 7.41
CA ALA A 42 0.86 -19.25 6.28
C ALA A 42 0.26 -20.64 6.49
N LEU A 43 -0.22 -21.21 5.38
CA LEU A 43 -0.74 -22.57 5.30
C LEU A 43 0.36 -23.57 4.95
N TYR A 44 0.30 -24.75 5.56
CA TYR A 44 1.20 -25.88 5.37
C TYR A 44 0.36 -27.14 5.09
N ALA A 45 0.71 -27.89 4.06
CA ALA A 45 0.01 -29.13 3.74
C ALA A 45 0.43 -30.24 4.72
N SER A 46 -0.52 -30.99 5.29
CA SER A 46 -0.18 -31.93 6.36
C SER A 46 0.55 -33.19 5.90
N ASP A 47 0.45 -33.51 4.60
CA ASP A 47 1.07 -34.64 3.91
C ASP A 47 2.54 -34.40 3.53
N LEU A 48 3.03 -33.17 3.69
CA LEU A 48 4.42 -32.80 3.45
C LEU A 48 5.25 -32.80 4.74
N GLU A 49 6.43 -33.39 4.68
CA GLU A 49 7.40 -33.35 5.78
C GLU A 49 8.26 -32.09 5.70
N PHE A 50 8.02 -31.16 6.63
CA PHE A 50 8.78 -29.91 6.75
C PHE A 50 9.96 -30.01 7.73
N GLY A 51 10.06 -31.08 8.54
CA GLY A 51 11.12 -31.25 9.53
C GLY A 51 11.25 -30.02 10.46
N THR A 52 12.48 -29.52 10.62
CA THR A 52 12.77 -28.34 11.45
C THR A 52 12.31 -27.01 10.84
N SER A 53 11.78 -27.01 9.61
CA SER A 53 11.22 -25.82 8.97
C SER A 53 9.74 -25.60 9.29
N LEU A 54 9.09 -26.56 9.96
CA LEU A 54 7.71 -26.38 10.44
C LEU A 54 7.70 -25.42 11.63
N PRO A 55 6.92 -24.34 11.61
CA PRO A 55 6.78 -23.46 12.76
C PRO A 55 6.20 -24.20 13.97
N SER A 56 6.61 -23.83 15.18
CA SER A 56 6.14 -24.48 16.42
C SER A 56 4.70 -24.14 16.79
N ASP A 57 4.11 -23.15 16.14
CA ASP A 57 2.78 -22.60 16.42
C ASP A 57 1.73 -23.03 15.38
N VAL A 58 2.02 -24.07 14.60
CA VAL A 58 1.08 -24.61 13.65
C VAL A 58 -0.14 -25.22 14.35
N VAL A 59 -1.32 -24.92 13.83
CA VAL A 59 -2.59 -25.49 14.25
C VAL A 59 -3.16 -26.32 13.10
N GLU A 60 -3.55 -27.57 13.38
CA GLU A 60 -4.24 -28.41 12.41
C GLU A 60 -5.66 -27.91 12.18
N ILE A 61 -6.05 -27.82 10.91
CA ILE A 61 -7.32 -27.26 10.44
C ILE A 61 -7.88 -28.08 9.28
N THR A 62 -9.18 -27.98 9.06
CA THR A 62 -9.85 -28.54 7.90
C THR A 62 -9.54 -27.74 6.63
N LYS A 63 -9.87 -28.31 5.47
CA LYS A 63 -9.73 -27.64 4.18
C LYS A 63 -10.62 -26.40 4.07
N ASP A 64 -11.87 -26.47 4.52
CA ASP A 64 -12.80 -25.34 4.46
C ASP A 64 -12.32 -24.17 5.33
N GLU A 65 -11.77 -24.46 6.51
CA GLU A 65 -11.10 -23.46 7.35
C GLU A 65 -9.87 -22.88 6.64
N ALA A 66 -9.07 -23.71 5.97
CA ALA A 66 -7.91 -23.23 5.21
C ALA A 66 -8.31 -22.25 4.09
N ASP A 67 -9.40 -22.51 3.36
CA ASP A 67 -9.91 -21.62 2.32
C ASP A 67 -10.36 -20.26 2.90
N LEU A 68 -11.02 -20.27 4.07
CA LEU A 68 -11.43 -19.05 4.78
C LEU A 68 -10.22 -18.25 5.28
N LEU A 69 -9.25 -18.91 5.89
CA LEU A 69 -8.03 -18.26 6.41
C LEU A 69 -7.15 -17.72 5.27
N TYR A 70 -7.08 -18.44 4.16
CA TYR A 70 -6.41 -17.96 2.95
C TYR A 70 -7.03 -16.66 2.45
N LEU A 71 -8.37 -16.58 2.38
CA LEU A 71 -9.06 -15.36 1.98
C LEU A 71 -8.81 -14.22 2.97
N ALA A 72 -8.86 -14.49 4.27
CA ALA A 72 -8.63 -13.51 5.32
C ALA A 72 -7.24 -12.87 5.22
N VAL A 73 -6.18 -13.69 5.17
CA VAL A 73 -4.80 -13.21 5.07
C VAL A 73 -4.58 -12.38 3.80
N ASN A 74 -5.10 -12.84 2.66
CA ASN A 74 -4.96 -12.10 1.39
C ASN A 74 -5.80 -10.81 1.34
N SER A 75 -6.82 -10.71 2.20
CA SER A 75 -7.59 -9.48 2.40
C SER A 75 -6.93 -8.52 3.40
N GLY A 76 -5.74 -8.87 3.90
CA GLY A 76 -4.96 -8.06 4.83
C GLY A 76 -5.35 -8.26 6.29
N CYS A 77 -6.17 -9.25 6.63
CA CYS A 77 -6.43 -9.62 8.02
C CYS A 77 -5.21 -10.29 8.64
N TYR A 78 -5.16 -10.27 9.97
CA TYR A 78 -4.23 -11.09 10.75
C TYR A 78 -5.02 -12.18 11.45
N VAL A 79 -4.59 -13.44 11.29
CA VAL A 79 -5.19 -14.59 11.96
C VAL A 79 -4.47 -14.82 13.28
N TYR A 80 -5.20 -14.93 14.37
CA TYR A 80 -4.68 -15.15 15.72
C TYR A 80 -5.55 -16.19 16.44
N ALA A 81 -5.11 -16.68 17.61
CA ALA A 81 -5.88 -17.64 18.39
C ALA A 81 -6.48 -16.99 19.64
N VAL A 82 -7.75 -17.31 19.94
CA VAL A 82 -8.41 -17.01 21.20
C VAL A 82 -8.93 -18.32 21.76
N ASP A 83 -8.44 -18.72 22.94
CA ASP A 83 -8.80 -19.99 23.57
C ASP A 83 -8.64 -21.22 22.64
N GLY A 84 -7.60 -21.20 21.80
CA GLY A 84 -7.31 -22.26 20.83
C GLY A 84 -8.12 -22.19 19.53
N VAL A 85 -9.04 -21.23 19.39
CA VAL A 85 -9.84 -21.03 18.17
C VAL A 85 -9.19 -19.96 17.30
N LEU A 86 -8.90 -20.32 16.04
CA LEU A 86 -8.38 -19.37 15.06
C LEU A 86 -9.45 -18.34 14.69
N THR A 87 -9.08 -17.07 14.80
CA THR A 87 -9.92 -15.91 14.56
C THR A 87 -9.19 -14.96 13.62
N ALA A 88 -9.89 -14.40 12.65
CA ALA A 88 -9.35 -13.35 11.79
C ALA A 88 -9.69 -11.97 12.34
N SER A 89 -8.72 -11.07 12.36
CA SER A 89 -8.95 -9.66 12.67
C SER A 89 -9.63 -8.93 11.51
N ILE A 90 -9.98 -7.66 11.71
CA ILE A 90 -10.25 -6.76 10.58
C ILE A 90 -9.02 -6.65 9.67
N ALA A 91 -9.23 -6.28 8.42
CA ALA A 91 -8.13 -5.98 7.52
C ALA A 91 -7.23 -4.87 8.09
N ARG A 92 -5.93 -4.98 7.85
CA ARG A 92 -4.94 -3.97 8.24
C ARG A 92 -5.37 -2.61 7.66
N PRO A 93 -5.62 -1.59 8.51
CA PRO A 93 -6.17 -0.32 8.04
C PRO A 93 -5.29 0.39 6.99
N ASP A 94 -3.97 0.43 7.22
CA ASP A 94 -2.99 0.95 6.27
C ASP A 94 -1.59 0.38 6.50
N LYS A 95 -0.62 0.79 5.68
CA LYS A 95 0.77 0.31 5.75
C LYS A 95 1.54 0.71 7.03
N TYR A 96 1.02 1.64 7.83
CA TYR A 96 1.64 2.14 9.06
C TYR A 96 1.14 1.42 10.32
N HIS A 97 0.19 0.49 10.16
CA HIS A 97 -0.27 -0.34 11.26
C HIS A 97 0.55 -1.63 11.35
N SER A 98 0.90 -2.00 12.58
CA SER A 98 1.52 -3.28 12.94
C SER A 98 0.59 -4.07 13.85
N TRP A 99 0.70 -5.39 13.81
CA TRP A 99 -0.09 -6.25 14.69
C TRP A 99 0.49 -6.25 16.11
N ASP A 100 -0.34 -5.95 17.10
CA ASP A 100 -0.05 -6.14 18.52
C ASP A 100 -0.62 -7.49 18.94
N SER A 101 0.26 -8.47 19.14
CA SER A 101 -0.12 -9.85 19.52
C SER A 101 -0.58 -9.97 20.97
N GLU A 102 -0.28 -9.01 21.85
CA GLU A 102 -0.74 -9.05 23.24
C GLU A 102 -2.20 -8.59 23.32
N LYS A 103 -2.57 -7.59 22.51
CA LYS A 103 -3.93 -7.04 22.46
C LYS A 103 -4.80 -7.64 21.36
N ASN A 104 -4.20 -8.44 20.48
CA ASN A 104 -4.82 -8.99 19.28
C ASN A 104 -5.52 -7.91 18.43
N CYS A 105 -4.81 -6.81 18.16
CA CYS A 105 -5.34 -5.72 17.34
C CYS A 105 -4.26 -5.00 16.52
N TRP A 106 -4.70 -4.29 15.48
CA TRP A 106 -3.84 -3.40 14.72
C TRP A 106 -3.58 -2.12 15.53
N VAL A 107 -2.30 -1.78 15.69
CA VAL A 107 -1.87 -0.56 16.38
C VAL A 107 -0.99 0.28 15.45
N MET A 108 -1.04 1.60 15.66
CA MET A 108 -0.12 2.56 15.05
C MET A 108 0.67 3.21 16.16
N THR A 109 2.00 3.08 16.13
CA THR A 109 2.87 3.73 17.12
C THR A 109 3.03 5.22 16.82
N ASP A 110 3.53 5.98 17.78
CA ASP A 110 3.80 7.41 17.61
C ASP A 110 4.82 7.66 16.48
N GLU A 111 5.84 6.79 16.35
CA GLU A 111 6.81 6.86 15.26
C GLU A 111 6.16 6.59 13.90
N ALA A 112 5.27 5.60 13.82
CA ALA A 112 4.55 5.28 12.59
C ALA A 112 3.57 6.40 12.20
N ALA A 113 2.92 7.02 13.17
CA ALA A 113 2.07 8.19 12.97
C ALA A 113 2.87 9.41 12.46
N ALA A 114 4.06 9.64 13.03
CA ALA A 114 4.98 10.68 12.58
C ALA A 114 5.46 10.42 11.14
N GLN A 115 5.80 9.17 10.80
CA GLN A 115 6.18 8.80 9.43
C GLN A 115 5.02 8.98 8.45
N LYS A 116 3.80 8.59 8.84
CA LYS A 116 2.59 8.80 8.02
C LYS A 116 2.36 10.28 7.72
N SER A 117 2.57 11.14 8.71
CA SER A 117 2.48 12.59 8.53
C SER A 117 3.56 13.12 7.58
N GLN A 118 4.82 12.68 7.73
CA GLN A 118 5.92 13.07 6.83
C GLN A 118 5.68 12.63 5.39
N ASP A 119 5.21 11.40 5.18
CA ASP A 119 4.87 10.88 3.85
C ASP A 119 3.74 11.72 3.21
N ALA A 120 2.72 12.11 4.00
CA ALA A 120 1.64 12.99 3.53
C ALA A 120 2.16 14.38 3.12
N VAL A 121 3.06 14.97 3.91
CA VAL A 121 3.73 16.24 3.57
C VAL A 121 4.53 16.12 2.27
N ALA A 122 5.27 15.02 2.10
CA ALA A 122 6.06 14.78 0.90
C ALA A 122 5.18 14.66 -0.35
N LEU A 123 4.07 13.93 -0.24
CA LEU A 123 3.07 13.80 -1.31
C LEU A 123 2.42 15.16 -1.64
N ALA A 124 2.05 15.94 -0.63
CA ALA A 124 1.53 17.29 -0.82
C ALA A 124 2.57 18.20 -1.51
N GLY A 125 3.85 18.08 -1.17
CA GLY A 125 4.94 18.78 -1.87
C GLY A 125 5.00 18.43 -3.36
N GLN A 126 4.90 17.14 -3.71
CA GLN A 126 4.87 16.69 -5.11
C GLN A 126 3.64 17.21 -5.86
N GLN A 127 2.47 17.21 -5.20
CA GLN A 127 1.24 17.79 -5.76
C GLN A 127 1.40 19.29 -6.01
N LYS A 128 1.96 20.05 -5.06
CA LYS A 128 2.24 21.48 -5.22
C LYS A 128 3.17 21.75 -6.40
N THR A 129 4.22 20.94 -6.58
CA THR A 129 5.11 21.04 -7.74
C THR A 129 4.36 20.78 -9.05
N THR A 130 3.51 19.76 -9.10
CA THR A 130 2.72 19.40 -10.29
C THR A 130 1.75 20.53 -10.67
N LEU A 131 0.99 21.02 -9.70
CA LEU A 131 0.05 22.13 -9.89
C LEU A 131 0.76 23.42 -10.33
N ARG A 132 1.97 23.68 -9.80
CA ARG A 132 2.78 24.83 -10.22
C ARG A 132 3.19 24.70 -11.69
N LEU A 133 3.63 23.52 -12.13
CA LEU A 133 4.00 23.30 -13.53
C LEU A 133 2.83 23.53 -14.48
N VAL A 134 1.63 23.10 -14.11
CA VAL A 134 0.40 23.39 -14.87
C VAL A 134 0.15 24.90 -14.93
N ALA A 135 0.22 25.60 -13.79
CA ALA A 135 0.04 27.05 -13.76
C ALA A 135 1.10 27.80 -14.59
N ASP A 136 2.35 27.36 -14.53
CA ASP A 136 3.43 27.95 -15.33
C ASP A 136 3.16 27.79 -16.83
N ALA A 137 2.72 26.61 -17.27
CA ALA A 137 2.38 26.35 -18.67
C ALA A 137 1.18 27.21 -19.15
N GLU A 138 0.15 27.38 -18.33
CA GLU A 138 -1.00 28.23 -18.66
C GLU A 138 -0.64 29.73 -18.70
N ILE A 139 0.32 30.15 -17.87
CA ILE A 139 0.78 31.53 -17.82
C ILE A 139 1.65 31.85 -19.04
N GLU A 140 2.58 30.97 -19.42
CA GLU A 140 3.59 31.21 -20.44
C GLU A 140 2.99 31.70 -21.77
N TRP A 141 2.12 30.90 -22.38
CA TRP A 141 1.57 31.24 -23.70
C TRP A 141 0.67 32.49 -23.67
N ARG A 142 -0.07 32.72 -22.56
CA ARG A 142 -0.89 33.93 -22.42
C ARG A 142 -0.03 35.17 -22.23
N GLN A 143 1.11 35.05 -21.55
CA GLN A 143 2.08 36.15 -21.49
C GLN A 143 2.62 36.49 -22.88
N ASP A 144 2.90 35.49 -23.70
CA ASP A 144 3.36 35.69 -25.07
C ASP A 144 2.29 36.38 -25.93
N ALA A 145 1.02 35.95 -25.84
CA ALA A 145 -0.10 36.59 -26.53
C ALA A 145 -0.26 38.07 -26.15
N VAL A 146 -0.14 38.38 -24.85
CA VAL A 146 -0.18 39.77 -24.35
C VAL A 146 1.04 40.55 -24.84
N GLY A 147 2.23 39.96 -24.81
CA GLY A 147 3.48 40.58 -25.27
C GLY A 147 3.49 40.87 -26.77
N ALA A 148 2.85 40.01 -27.57
CA ALA A 148 2.65 40.21 -29.00
C ALA A 148 1.48 41.16 -29.34
N GLY A 149 0.69 41.59 -28.34
CA GLY A 149 -0.45 42.48 -28.54
C GLY A 149 -1.63 41.82 -29.26
N ILE A 150 -1.72 40.48 -29.23
CA ILE A 150 -2.77 39.70 -29.91
C ILE A 150 -3.68 38.94 -28.93
N ALA A 151 -3.49 39.13 -27.62
CA ALA A 151 -4.33 38.50 -26.61
C ALA A 151 -5.79 38.99 -26.70
N THR A 152 -6.72 38.06 -26.54
CA THR A 152 -8.13 38.34 -26.30
C THR A 152 -8.36 38.91 -24.90
N GLU A 153 -9.55 39.49 -24.68
CA GLU A 153 -9.94 39.97 -23.35
C GLU A 153 -10.00 38.81 -22.35
N GLU A 154 -10.53 37.66 -22.78
CA GLU A 154 -10.62 36.43 -21.98
C GLU A 154 -9.24 35.90 -21.59
N GLU A 155 -8.28 35.86 -22.52
CA GLU A 155 -6.90 35.45 -22.23
C GLU A 155 -6.22 36.39 -21.24
N THR A 156 -6.48 37.70 -21.34
CA THR A 156 -5.92 38.69 -20.41
C THR A 156 -6.48 38.51 -19.00
N VAL A 157 -7.79 38.24 -18.87
CA VAL A 157 -8.44 37.92 -17.58
C VAL A 157 -7.89 36.61 -17.01
N ALA A 158 -7.85 35.55 -17.82
CA ALA A 158 -7.34 34.25 -17.40
C ALA A 158 -5.87 34.33 -16.97
N LEU A 159 -5.03 35.11 -17.65
CA LEU A 159 -3.64 35.33 -17.26
C LEU A 159 -3.52 35.91 -15.84
N ALA A 160 -4.38 36.88 -15.49
CA ALA A 160 -4.39 37.46 -14.15
C ALA A 160 -4.84 36.44 -13.09
N GLU A 161 -5.85 35.63 -13.40
CA GLU A 161 -6.35 34.56 -12.54
C GLU A 161 -5.30 33.47 -12.30
N TRP A 162 -4.62 33.00 -13.35
CA TRP A 162 -3.55 32.01 -13.24
C TRP A 162 -2.36 32.52 -12.45
N LYS A 163 -1.96 33.79 -12.63
CA LYS A 163 -0.91 34.43 -11.80
C LYS A 163 -1.32 34.48 -10.33
N LYS A 164 -2.56 34.86 -10.04
CA LYS A 164 -3.10 34.87 -8.67
C LYS A 164 -3.11 33.46 -8.08
N TYR A 165 -3.61 32.48 -8.82
CA TYR A 165 -3.60 31.06 -8.45
C TYR A 165 -2.20 30.57 -8.10
N ARG A 166 -1.21 30.81 -8.96
CA ARG A 166 0.18 30.40 -8.71
C ARG A 166 0.74 30.99 -7.42
N VAL A 167 0.46 32.26 -7.14
CA VAL A 167 0.89 32.90 -5.89
C VAL A 167 0.22 32.27 -4.67
N LEU A 168 -1.09 32.01 -4.72
CA LEU A 168 -1.81 31.33 -3.64
C LEU A 168 -1.27 29.91 -3.43
N LEU A 169 -1.07 29.17 -4.53
CA LEU A 169 -0.51 27.82 -4.51
C LEU A 169 0.88 27.80 -3.86
N MET A 170 1.74 28.75 -4.19
CA MET A 170 3.08 28.85 -3.60
C MET A 170 3.06 29.15 -2.10
N ARG A 171 1.98 29.73 -1.57
CA ARG A 171 1.78 29.98 -0.13
C ARG A 171 1.18 28.81 0.63
N VAL A 172 0.71 27.75 -0.05
CA VAL A 172 0.15 26.56 0.61
C VAL A 172 1.20 25.94 1.53
N ASP A 173 0.83 25.74 2.79
CA ASP A 173 1.57 24.91 3.74
C ASP A 173 1.28 23.43 3.44
N THR A 174 2.32 22.67 3.12
CA THR A 174 2.19 21.26 2.77
C THR A 174 1.94 20.36 3.98
N ALA A 175 2.10 20.86 5.21
CA ALA A 175 1.74 20.13 6.43
C ALA A 175 0.25 20.19 6.76
N ALA A 176 -0.45 21.21 6.27
CA ALA A 176 -1.88 21.38 6.41
C ALA A 176 -2.44 22.07 5.15
N PRO A 177 -2.45 21.35 4.00
CA PRO A 177 -2.71 22.00 2.72
C PRO A 177 -4.17 22.43 2.59
N ASP A 178 -4.34 23.71 2.26
CA ASP A 178 -5.58 24.28 1.75
C ASP A 178 -5.35 24.69 0.29
N TRP A 179 -5.79 23.84 -0.64
CA TRP A 179 -5.47 24.00 -2.06
C TRP A 179 -6.35 25.07 -2.71
N PRO A 180 -5.79 26.09 -3.38
CA PRO A 180 -6.62 27.00 -4.17
C PRO A 180 -7.27 26.26 -5.34
N THR A 181 -8.45 26.71 -5.76
CA THR A 181 -9.12 26.20 -6.96
C THR A 181 -8.42 26.73 -8.21
N PRO A 182 -8.02 25.88 -9.17
CA PRO A 182 -7.46 26.34 -10.44
C PRO A 182 -8.51 27.11 -11.25
N PRO A 183 -8.11 28.15 -12.02
CA PRO A 183 -8.99 28.79 -13.00
C PRO A 183 -9.50 27.79 -14.04
N ALA A 184 -10.65 28.08 -14.65
CA ALA A 184 -11.15 27.25 -15.74
C ALA A 184 -10.21 27.33 -16.95
N THR A 185 -9.78 26.19 -17.46
CA THR A 185 -9.15 26.10 -18.77
C THR A 185 -10.23 26.32 -19.84
N GLN A 186 -10.12 27.38 -20.62
CA GLN A 186 -10.94 27.54 -21.83
C GLN A 186 -10.56 26.43 -22.80
N ALA A 187 -11.52 25.56 -23.15
CA ALA A 187 -11.36 24.66 -24.28
C ALA A 187 -11.35 25.52 -25.55
N SER A 188 -10.24 25.46 -26.30
CA SER A 188 -10.11 26.07 -27.62
C SER A 188 -11.02 25.40 -28.65
#